data_AF-A0A0R2D0Q6-F1
#
_entry.id   AF-A0A0R2D0Q6-F1
#
_cell.length_a   1.000
_cell.length_b   1.000
_cell.length_c   1.000
_cell.angle_alpha   90.00
_cell.angle_beta   90.00
_cell.angle_gamma   90.00
#
_symmetry.space_group_name_H-M   'P 1'
#
loop_
_entity.id
_entity.type
_entity.pdbx_description
1 polymer ?
#
loop_
_entity_poly.entity_id
_entity_poly.type
_entity_poly.pdbx_seq_one_letter_code
_entity_poly.pdbx_strand_id
1 'polypeptide(L)'
;MKTKMYFKTSWPLATFLINLSGAFLLGFMFGFHFQQSYFLFWGTGIVGGFTTFSTLNSEIVELFNNKHLYTGLNYMVFSYLGGFILLFIGYFLGKLIGYL
;
A
#
# COMPACT_ATOMS: atom_id res chain seq x y z
N MET A 1 23.96 0.10 -17.27
CA MET A 1 22.70 -0.15 -18.01
C MET A 1 21.62 0.70 -17.35
N LYS A 2 21.16 1.79 -17.97
CA LYS A 2 20.03 2.59 -17.44
C LYS A 2 18.74 2.03 -18.04
N THR A 3 18.11 1.07 -17.38
CA THR A 3 16.75 0.65 -17.73
C THR A 3 15.82 1.81 -17.37
N LYS A 4 15.45 2.61 -18.37
CA LYS A 4 14.36 3.58 -18.26
C LYS A 4 13.06 2.81 -18.05
N MET A 5 12.62 2.66 -16.81
CA MET A 5 11.22 2.31 -16.54
C MET A 5 10.38 3.56 -16.76
N TYR A 6 9.62 3.55 -17.85
CA TYR A 6 8.68 4.60 -18.22
C TYR A 6 7.45 4.52 -17.31
N PHE A 7 7.40 5.39 -16.30
CA PHE A 7 6.19 6.14 -15.94
C PHE A 7 6.63 7.51 -15.42
N LYS A 8 6.75 8.46 -16.34
CA LYS A 8 7.15 9.85 -16.07
C LYS A 8 5.99 10.64 -15.45
N THR A 9 5.29 10.08 -14.48
CA THR A 9 4.41 10.84 -13.60
C THR A 9 5.27 11.39 -12.48
N SER A 10 5.23 12.70 -12.24
CA SER A 10 5.95 13.32 -11.12
C SER A 10 5.57 12.69 -9.77
N TRP A 11 4.36 12.12 -9.66
CA TRP A 11 3.85 11.48 -8.47
C TRP A 11 3.43 10.01 -8.75
N PRO A 12 3.96 9.00 -8.04
CA PRO A 12 3.73 7.58 -8.35
C PRO A 12 2.33 7.07 -7.95
N LEU A 13 1.31 7.45 -8.73
CA LEU A 13 -0.09 7.20 -8.40
C LEU A 13 -0.47 5.70 -8.36
N ALA A 14 0.08 4.89 -9.26
CA ALA A 14 -0.25 3.46 -9.33
C ALA A 14 0.20 2.74 -8.05
N THR A 15 1.48 2.88 -7.69
CA THR A 15 2.09 2.29 -6.48
C THR A 15 1.39 2.77 -5.21
N PHE A 16 1.03 4.06 -5.15
CA PHE A 16 0.22 4.60 -4.06
C PHE A 16 -1.12 3.87 -3.89
N LEU A 17 -1.91 3.78 -4.97
CA LEU A 17 -3.27 3.23 -4.92
C LEU A 17 -3.28 1.74 -4.59
N ILE A 18 -2.37 0.95 -5.18
CA ILE A 18 -2.29 -0.49 -4.89
C ILE A 18 -1.87 -0.74 -3.43
N ASN A 19 -0.92 0.05 -2.90
CA ASN A 19 -0.50 -0.09 -1.51
C ASN A 19 -1.59 0.33 -0.52
N LEU A 20 -2.28 1.44 -0.78
CA LEU A 20 -3.37 1.92 0.07
C LEU A 20 -4.57 0.97 0.09
N SER A 21 -5.00 0.52 -1.08
CA SER A 21 -6.10 -0.45 -1.18
C SER A 21 -5.72 -1.80 -0.54
N GLY A 22 -4.48 -2.27 -0.72
CA GLY A 22 -4.00 -3.48 -0.06
C GLY A 22 -3.93 -3.36 1.46
N ALA A 23 -3.49 -2.21 2.00
CA ALA A 23 -3.49 -1.97 3.44
C ALA A 23 -4.90 -2.00 4.04
N PHE A 24 -5.87 -1.37 3.35
CA PHE A 24 -7.28 -1.46 3.72
C PHE A 24 -7.79 -2.90 3.73
N LEU A 25 -7.54 -3.66 2.66
CA LEU A 25 -7.99 -5.05 2.53
C LEU A 25 -7.41 -5.95 3.63
N LEU A 26 -6.10 -5.82 3.91
CA LEU A 26 -5.47 -6.55 5.02
C LEU A 26 -6.14 -6.20 6.35
N GLY A 27 -6.33 -4.91 6.63
CA GLY A 27 -7.06 -4.46 7.82
C GLY A 27 -8.44 -5.10 7.92
N PHE A 28 -9.21 -5.05 6.84
CA PHE A 28 -10.55 -5.65 6.77
C PHE A 28 -10.53 -7.15 7.09
N MET A 29 -9.63 -7.91 6.49
CA MET A 29 -9.52 -9.36 6.72
C MET A 29 -9.14 -9.69 8.16
N PHE A 30 -8.26 -8.89 8.77
CA PHE A 30 -7.94 -9.01 10.20
C PHE A 30 -9.16 -8.72 11.07
N GLY A 31 -9.89 -7.63 10.79
CA GLY A 31 -11.08 -7.25 11.55
C GLY A 31 -12.22 -8.26 11.44
N PHE A 32 -12.42 -8.83 10.26
CA PHE A 32 -13.45 -9.83 9.99
C PHE A 32 -13.09 -11.23 10.54
N HIS A 33 -11.87 -11.41 11.08
CA HIS A 33 -11.38 -12.70 11.59
C HIS A 33 -11.44 -13.82 10.54
N PHE A 34 -10.88 -13.57 9.36
CA PHE A 34 -10.75 -14.60 8.32
C PHE A 34 -10.12 -15.88 8.89
N GLN A 35 -10.65 -17.05 8.52
CA GLN A 35 -10.00 -18.30 8.87
C GLN A 35 -8.58 -18.33 8.29
N GLN A 36 -7.66 -18.96 9.02
CA GLN A 36 -6.22 -18.92 8.72
C GLN A 36 -5.89 -19.31 7.27
N SER A 37 -6.55 -20.33 6.72
CA SER A 37 -6.34 -20.78 5.33
C SER A 37 -6.70 -19.70 4.31
N TYR A 38 -7.84 -19.04 4.49
CA TYR A 38 -8.25 -17.92 3.63
C TYR A 38 -7.34 -16.71 3.81
N PHE A 39 -6.90 -16.41 5.03
CA PHE A 39 -5.97 -15.31 5.27
C PHE A 39 -4.62 -15.55 4.60
N LEU A 40 -4.09 -16.78 4.64
CA LEU A 40 -2.84 -17.12 3.96
C LEU A 40 -2.95 -16.97 2.44
N PHE A 41 -4.04 -17.44 1.84
CA PHE A 41 -4.21 -17.32 0.38
C PHE A 41 -4.47 -15.88 -0.04
N TRP A 42 -5.48 -15.22 0.54
CA TRP A 42 -5.91 -13.89 0.11
C TRP A 42 -5.03 -12.77 0.67
N GLY A 43 -4.69 -12.82 1.96
CA GLY A 43 -3.94 -11.76 2.64
C GLY A 43 -2.46 -11.86 2.33
N THR A 44 -1.83 -12.98 2.69
CA THR A 44 -0.40 -13.17 2.47
C THR A 44 -0.07 -13.37 0.98
N GLY A 45 -0.85 -14.17 0.27
CA GLY A 45 -0.63 -14.45 -1.15
C GLY A 45 -1.04 -13.30 -2.06
N ILE A 46 -2.35 -13.10 -2.23
CA ILE A 46 -2.89 -12.16 -3.24
C ILE A 46 -2.58 -10.71 -2.87
N VAL A 47 -2.96 -10.25 -1.67
CA VAL A 47 -2.72 -8.85 -1.25
C VAL A 47 -1.22 -8.60 -1.04
N GLY A 48 -0.48 -9.56 -0.49
CA GLY A 48 0.97 -9.49 -0.38
C GLY A 48 1.68 -9.36 -1.74
N GLY A 49 1.22 -10.07 -2.77
CA GLY A 49 1.76 -9.95 -4.13
C GLY A 49 1.25 -8.75 -4.93
N PHE A 50 0.06 -8.21 -4.58
CA PHE A 50 -0.53 -7.04 -5.20
C PHE A 50 0.12 -5.73 -4.73
N THR A 51 0.53 -5.66 -3.46
CA THR A 51 1.23 -4.50 -2.89
C THR A 51 2.74 -4.59 -3.09
N THR A 52 3.46 -3.47 -2.96
CA THR A 52 4.92 -3.44 -3.11
C THR A 52 5.58 -2.39 -2.23
N PHE A 53 6.45 -2.86 -1.34
CA PHE A 53 7.31 -1.99 -0.53
C PHE A 53 8.57 -1.56 -1.28
N SER A 54 9.15 -2.46 -2.09
CA SER A 54 10.40 -2.20 -2.81
C SER A 54 10.23 -1.12 -3.87
N THR A 55 9.13 -1.16 -4.63
CA THR A 55 8.84 -0.14 -5.65
C THR A 55 8.64 1.24 -5.01
N LEU A 56 7.82 1.33 -3.97
CA LEU A 56 7.58 2.58 -3.22
C LEU A 56 8.88 3.22 -2.74
N ASN A 57 9.79 2.44 -2.15
CA ASN A 57 11.05 2.98 -1.64
C ASN A 57 12.00 3.38 -2.77
N SER A 58 12.05 2.61 -3.86
CA SER A 58 12.87 2.97 -5.03
C SER A 58 12.38 4.27 -5.70
N GLU A 59 11.07 4.49 -5.78
CA GLU A 59 10.45 5.70 -6.31
C GLU A 59 10.72 6.92 -5.40
N ILE A 60 10.65 6.75 -4.08
CA ILE A 60 11.02 7.80 -3.11
C ILE A 60 12.49 8.21 -3.30
N VAL A 61 13.40 7.23 -3.37
CA VAL A 61 14.83 7.48 -3.60
C VAL A 61 15.06 8.18 -4.94
N GLU A 62 14.35 7.77 -5.98
CA GLU A 62 14.42 8.41 -7.29
C GLU A 62 13.95 9.87 -7.25
N LEU A 63 12.84 10.17 -6.56
CA LEU A 63 12.35 11.54 -6.38
C LEU A 63 13.36 12.43 -5.66
N PHE A 64 14.01 11.91 -4.61
CA PHE A 64 15.07 12.63 -3.89
C PHE A 64 16.31 12.86 -4.76
N ASN A 65 16.77 11.84 -5.49
CA ASN A 65 17.91 11.96 -6.40
C ASN A 65 17.67 12.96 -7.54
N ASN A 66 16.42 13.08 -8.00
CA ASN A 66 16.01 14.04 -9.03
C ASN A 66 15.68 15.44 -8.46
N LYS A 67 16.05 15.72 -7.19
CA LYS A 67 15.80 17.00 -6.49
C LYS A 67 14.32 17.37 -6.34
N HIS A 68 13.40 16.41 -6.42
CA HIS A 68 11.97 16.59 -6.19
C HIS A 68 11.59 16.37 -4.71
N LEU A 69 12.22 17.12 -3.81
CA LEU A 69 12.14 16.89 -2.37
C LEU A 69 10.71 16.97 -1.82
N TYR A 70 9.97 18.01 -2.19
CA TYR A 70 8.57 18.18 -1.76
C TYR A 70 7.69 17.00 -2.22
N THR A 71 7.83 16.59 -3.48
CA THR A 71 7.08 15.47 -4.05
C THR A 71 7.41 14.15 -3.37
N GLY A 72 8.70 13.87 -3.13
CA GLY A 72 9.15 12.66 -2.44
C GLY A 72 8.68 12.61 -0.98
N LEU A 73 8.74 13.72 -0.26
CA LEU A 73 8.25 13.80 1.13
C LEU A 73 6.73 13.61 1.20
N ASN A 74 5.98 14.30 0.33
CA ASN A 74 4.54 14.14 0.23
C ASN A 74 4.19 12.67 -0.08
N TYR A 75 4.78 12.09 -1.11
CA TYR A 75 4.52 10.70 -1.50
C TYR A 75 4.84 9.70 -0.38
N MET A 76 5.99 9.87 0.31
CA MET A 76 6.36 9.07 1.47
C MET A 76 5.30 9.17 2.59
N VAL A 77 4.98 10.40 3.01
CA VAL A 77 4.06 10.65 4.12
C VAL A 77 2.68 10.06 3.84
N PHE A 78 2.10 10.36 2.67
CA PHE A 78 0.78 9.85 2.33
C PHE A 78 0.76 8.33 2.14
N SER A 79 1.82 7.72 1.62
CA SER A 79 1.85 6.27 1.45
C SER A 79 1.93 5.54 2.79
N TYR A 80 2.82 5.98 3.69
CA TYR A 80 2.99 5.33 5.00
C TYR A 80 1.84 5.66 5.96
N LEU A 81 1.52 6.94 6.15
CA LEU A 81 0.43 7.33 7.06
C LEU A 81 -0.94 6.93 6.49
N GLY A 82 -1.16 7.13 5.19
CA GLY A 82 -2.41 6.72 4.54
C GLY A 82 -2.61 5.21 4.62
N GLY A 83 -1.55 4.42 4.41
CA GLY A 83 -1.62 2.96 4.52
C GLY A 83 -1.97 2.53 5.95
N PHE A 84 -1.32 3.12 6.95
CA PHE A 84 -1.62 2.86 8.36
C PHE A 84 -3.06 3.23 8.73
N ILE A 85 -3.53 4.42 8.33
CA ILE A 85 -4.91 4.87 8.57
C ILE A 85 -5.92 3.92 7.90
N LEU A 86 -5.71 3.57 6.62
CA LEU A 86 -6.60 2.70 5.89
C LEU A 86 -6.62 1.27 6.44
N LEU A 87 -5.51 0.77 6.97
CA LEU A 87 -5.49 -0.49 7.70
C LEU A 87 -6.44 -0.46 8.90
N PHE A 88 -6.41 0.61 9.71
CA PHE A 88 -7.34 0.73 10.85
C PHE A 88 -8.79 0.87 10.41
N ILE A 89 -9.06 1.67 9.37
CA ILE A 89 -10.41 1.80 8.82
C ILE A 89 -10.92 0.44 8.36
N GLY A 90 -10.11 -0.30 7.60
CA GLY A 90 -10.41 -1.66 7.18
C GLY A 90 -10.71 -2.56 8.37
N TYR A 91 -9.83 -2.56 9.38
CA TYR A 91 -9.99 -3.35 10.61
C TYR A 91 -11.31 -3.08 11.32
N PHE A 92 -11.66 -1.81 11.56
CA PHE A 92 -12.92 -1.48 12.23
C PHE A 92 -14.14 -1.85 11.40
N LEU A 93 -14.09 -1.67 10.08
CA LEU A 93 -15.18 -2.09 9.18
C LEU A 93 -15.34 -3.62 9.13
N GLY A 94 -14.23 -4.36 9.02
CA GLY A 94 -14.25 -5.82 9.04
C GLY A 94 -14.80 -6.34 10.37
N LYS A 95 -14.40 -5.72 11.48
CA LYS A 95 -14.92 -6.05 12.81
C LYS A 95 -16.42 -5.75 12.93
N LEU A 96 -16.88 -4.60 12.45
CA LEU A 96 -18.30 -4.22 12.45
C LEU A 96 -19.14 -5.24 11.66
N ILE A 97 -18.70 -5.58 10.45
CA ILE A 97 -19.43 -6.50 9.57
C ILE A 97 -19.37 -7.94 10.09
N GLY A 98 -18.27 -8.36 10.72
CA GLY A 98 -18.15 -9.69 11.32
C GLY A 98 -19.04 -9.91 12.56
N TYR A 99 -19.59 -8.84 13.15
CA TYR A 99 -20.60 -8.94 14.23
C TYR A 99 -22.04 -8.98 13.73
N LEU A 100 -22.28 -8.63 12.46
CA LEU A 100 -23.60 -8.72 11.81
C LEU A 100 -23.87 -10.15 11.34
#